data_AF-A0A8D8RQ81-F1
#
_entry.id   AF-A0A8D8RQ81-F1
#
_cell.length_a   1.000
_cell.length_b   1.000
_cell.length_c   1.000
_cell.angle_alpha   90.00
_cell.angle_beta   90.00
_cell.angle_gamma   90.00
#
_symmetry.space_group_name_H-M   'P 1'
#
loop_
_entity.id
_entity.type
_entity.pdbx_description
1 polymer ?
#
loop_
_entity_poly.entity_id
_entity_poly.type
_entity_poly.pdbx_seq_one_letter_code
_entity_poly.pdbx_strand_id
1 'polypeptide(L)'
;MREIVHLQVGQCGNQIGSKFWEVISEEHGITPQGTYDGDSELQLERIQVYYNEAAASHYVPRAVLVDLEPGTMDAIKSGQYGKIFRPDNFVYGQFGAGNNWAKGHYTEGAELVDAIMDVVRRESENCDCLQGFQLTHSIGGGTGSGMGTLLISKIRDEYPDRIMNTFSV
;
A
#
# COMPACT_ATOMS: atom_id res chain seq x y z
N MET A 1 14.28 -10.23 -9.48
CA MET A 1 13.04 -11.02 -9.24
C MET A 1 11.88 -10.22 -9.81
N ARG A 2 10.61 -10.40 -9.41
CA ARG A 2 9.49 -9.67 -10.01
C ARG A 2 8.62 -9.06 -8.91
N GLU A 3 9.02 -7.90 -8.42
CA GLU A 3 8.44 -7.25 -7.25
C GLU A 3 7.27 -6.32 -7.62
N ILE A 4 6.28 -6.24 -6.73
CA ILE A 4 5.10 -5.38 -6.87
C ILE A 4 4.98 -4.51 -5.62
N VAL A 5 4.80 -3.20 -5.81
CA VAL A 5 4.49 -2.27 -4.72
C VAL A 5 2.98 -2.08 -4.66
N HIS A 6 2.41 -2.33 -3.49
CA HIS A 6 0.97 -2.22 -3.25
C HIS A 6 0.64 -0.88 -2.60
N LEU A 7 -0.36 -0.18 -3.11
CA LEU A 7 -0.85 1.10 -2.60
C LEU A 7 -2.31 0.93 -2.17
N GLN A 8 -2.65 1.39 -0.97
CA GLN A 8 -4.01 1.38 -0.44
C GLN A 8 -4.42 2.82 -0.17
N VAL A 9 -5.48 3.30 -0.84
CA VAL A 9 -5.85 4.72 -0.79
C VAL A 9 -7.29 4.90 -0.31
N GLY A 10 -7.42 5.69 0.76
CA GLY A 10 -8.69 6.02 1.41
C GLY A 10 -9.28 4.86 2.22
N GLN A 11 -10.35 5.14 2.95
CA GLN A 11 -10.97 4.18 3.87
C GLN A 11 -11.27 2.81 3.24
N CYS A 12 -11.93 2.78 2.07
CA CYS A 12 -12.28 1.53 1.39
C CYS A 12 -11.04 0.76 0.92
N GLY A 13 -10.08 1.44 0.28
CA GLY A 13 -8.84 0.83 -0.20
C GLY A 13 -8.03 0.19 0.94
N ASN A 14 -7.94 0.88 2.07
CA ASN A 14 -7.26 0.40 3.27
C ASN A 14 -7.96 -0.79 3.95
N GLN A 15 -9.30 -0.81 3.97
CA GLN A 15 -10.02 -1.97 4.53
C GLN A 15 -9.84 -3.22 3.67
N ILE A 16 -9.95 -3.07 2.35
CA ILE A 16 -9.75 -4.17 1.40
C ILE A 16 -8.29 -4.63 1.44
N GLY A 17 -7.34 -3.69 1.41
CA GLY A 17 -5.93 -4.01 1.45
C GLY A 17 -5.51 -4.67 2.77
N SER A 18 -6.03 -4.23 3.91
CA SER A 18 -5.82 -4.92 5.20
C SER A 18 -6.27 -6.38 5.15
N LYS A 19 -7.45 -6.67 4.58
CA LYS A 19 -7.93 -8.04 4.40
C LYS A 19 -7.13 -8.83 3.36
N PHE A 20 -6.68 -8.18 2.29
CA PHE A 20 -5.76 -8.78 1.33
C PHE A 20 -4.48 -9.24 2.02
N TRP A 21 -3.82 -8.38 2.80
CA TRP A 21 -2.59 -8.70 3.52
C TRP A 21 -2.76 -9.77 4.58
N GLU A 22 -3.91 -9.83 5.26
CA GLU A 22 -4.26 -10.91 6.18
C GLU A 22 -4.29 -12.26 5.44
N VAL A 23 -5.04 -12.35 4.34
CA VAL A 23 -5.19 -13.59 3.57
C VAL A 23 -3.87 -14.04 2.96
N ILE A 24 -3.12 -13.14 2.30
CA ILE A 24 -1.85 -13.55 1.68
C ILE A 24 -0.78 -13.89 2.72
N SER A 25 -0.81 -13.27 3.90
CA SER A 25 0.10 -13.65 4.98
C SER A 25 -0.22 -15.06 5.46
N GLU A 26 -1.49 -15.41 5.62
CA GLU A 26 -1.92 -16.77 5.98
C GLU A 26 -1.52 -17.80 4.91
N GLU A 27 -1.73 -17.50 3.62
CA GLU A 27 -1.34 -18.38 2.51
C GLU A 27 0.18 -18.64 2.48
N HIS A 28 0.98 -17.62 2.81
CA HIS A 28 2.43 -17.69 2.86
C HIS A 28 3.00 -18.13 4.22
N GLY A 29 2.16 -18.44 5.21
CA GLY A 29 2.60 -18.84 6.55
C GLY A 29 3.34 -17.73 7.31
N ILE A 30 3.05 -16.46 7.01
CA ILE A 30 3.63 -15.30 7.68
C ILE A 30 2.76 -14.90 8.87
N THR A 31 3.35 -14.88 10.06
CA THR A 31 2.66 -14.49 11.29
C THR A 31 2.38 -12.99 11.31
N PRO A 32 1.48 -12.50 12.19
CA PRO A 32 1.28 -11.07 12.40
C PRO A 32 2.52 -10.32 12.91
N GLN A 33 3.53 -11.05 13.38
CA GLN A 33 4.84 -10.54 13.78
C GLN A 33 5.85 -10.65 12.63
N GLY A 34 5.44 -10.90 11.39
CA GLY A 34 6.32 -10.97 10.23
C GLY A 34 7.28 -12.16 10.19
N THR A 35 7.14 -13.15 11.08
CA THR A 35 7.98 -14.36 11.05
C THR A 35 7.32 -15.44 10.21
N TYR A 36 8.12 -16.32 9.59
CA TYR A 36 7.60 -17.49 8.90
C TYR A 36 7.33 -18.64 9.88
N ASP A 37 6.12 -19.19 9.84
CA ASP A 37 5.65 -20.38 10.58
C ASP A 37 4.84 -21.31 9.65
N GLY A 38 5.30 -21.43 8.40
CA GLY A 38 4.68 -22.28 7.38
C GLY A 38 5.25 -23.70 7.34
N ASP A 39 4.55 -24.59 6.64
CA ASP A 39 4.85 -26.01 6.53
C ASP A 39 5.36 -26.44 5.15
N SER A 40 5.43 -25.51 4.18
CA SER A 40 5.76 -25.81 2.78
C SER A 40 6.78 -24.84 2.20
N GLU A 41 7.87 -25.37 1.61
CA GLU A 41 8.89 -24.57 0.94
C GLU A 41 8.34 -23.72 -0.22
N LEU A 42 7.24 -24.16 -0.84
CA LEU A 42 6.57 -23.43 -1.92
C LEU A 42 6.01 -22.07 -1.45
N GLN A 43 5.71 -21.92 -0.15
CA GLN A 43 5.26 -20.65 0.42
C GLN A 43 6.35 -19.58 0.37
N LEU A 44 7.63 -19.98 0.40
CA LEU A 44 8.76 -19.05 0.35
C LEU A 44 9.32 -18.83 -1.05
N GLU A 45 9.03 -19.72 -2.01
CA GLU A 45 9.62 -19.68 -3.37
C GLU A 45 9.48 -18.30 -4.05
N ARG A 46 8.34 -17.62 -3.84
CA ARG A 46 8.04 -16.31 -4.47
C ARG A 46 7.60 -15.24 -3.48
N ILE A 47 7.97 -15.38 -2.20
CA ILE A 47 7.59 -14.43 -1.14
C ILE A 47 8.04 -13.00 -1.45
N GLN A 48 9.19 -12.85 -2.12
CA GLN A 48 9.81 -11.57 -2.43
C GLN A 48 8.99 -10.68 -3.38
N VAL A 49 7.99 -11.24 -4.07
CA VAL A 49 7.07 -10.48 -4.93
C VAL A 49 6.33 -9.40 -4.13
N TYR A 50 5.82 -9.76 -2.95
CA TYR A 50 5.02 -8.88 -2.09
C TYR A 50 5.72 -8.47 -0.80
N TYR A 51 6.71 -9.24 -0.33
CA TYR A 51 7.42 -8.96 0.92
C TYR A 51 8.87 -8.54 0.67
N ASN A 52 9.34 -7.66 1.53
CA ASN A 52 10.76 -7.42 1.79
C ASN A 52 11.23 -8.42 2.84
N GLU A 53 12.34 -9.10 2.60
CA GLU A 53 13.02 -9.89 3.62
C GLU A 53 13.98 -8.98 4.41
N ALA A 54 13.63 -8.72 5.66
CA ALA A 54 14.47 -8.00 6.60
C ALA A 54 15.35 -8.98 7.40
N ALA A 55 16.25 -8.44 8.24
CA ALA A 55 17.10 -9.25 9.09
C ALA A 55 16.29 -10.20 9.98
N ALA A 56 16.88 -11.37 10.29
CA ALA A 56 16.28 -12.42 11.13
C ALA A 56 14.99 -13.05 10.55
N SER A 57 14.92 -13.22 9.22
CA SER A 57 13.79 -13.88 8.53
C SER A 57 12.44 -13.22 8.82
N HIS A 58 12.47 -11.89 8.89
CA HIS A 58 11.29 -11.07 9.13
C HIS A 58 10.79 -10.48 7.81
N TYR A 59 9.55 -10.76 7.46
CA TYR A 59 8.94 -10.39 6.19
C TYR A 59 8.03 -9.17 6.37
N VAL A 60 8.32 -8.11 5.64
CA VAL A 60 7.59 -6.83 5.70
C VAL A 60 6.88 -6.58 4.37
N PRO A 61 5.56 -6.35 4.34
CA PRO A 61 4.83 -6.01 3.12
C PRO A 61 5.43 -4.81 2.38
N ARG A 62 5.55 -4.91 1.05
CA ARG A 62 5.77 -3.78 0.13
C ARG A 62 4.47 -3.01 -0.06
N ALA A 63 3.97 -2.41 1.02
CA ALA A 63 2.72 -1.69 1.04
C ALA A 63 2.90 -0.22 1.45
N VAL A 64 2.18 0.67 0.79
CA VAL A 64 2.03 2.10 1.14
C VAL A 64 0.57 2.36 1.48
N LEU A 65 0.32 2.86 2.69
CA LEU A 65 -1.02 3.07 3.22
C LEU A 65 -1.30 4.56 3.30
N VAL A 66 -2.34 4.99 2.60
CA VAL A 66 -2.64 6.41 2.39
C VAL A 66 -4.08 6.72 2.77
N ASP A 67 -4.27 7.78 3.54
CA ASP A 67 -5.59 8.38 3.74
C ASP A 67 -5.44 9.87 4.09
N LEU A 68 -6.43 10.68 3.77
CA LEU A 68 -6.42 12.10 4.15
C LEU A 68 -6.85 12.31 5.62
N GLU A 69 -7.36 11.27 6.26
CA GLU A 69 -7.77 11.27 7.67
C GLU A 69 -6.95 10.25 8.49
N PRO A 70 -6.62 10.57 9.76
CA PRO A 70 -5.83 9.66 10.61
C PRO A 70 -6.63 8.44 11.08
N GLY A 71 -7.96 8.53 11.16
CA GLY A 71 -8.79 7.49 11.80
C GLY A 71 -8.66 6.10 11.18
N THR A 72 -8.50 6.02 9.85
CA THR A 72 -8.30 4.75 9.15
C THR A 72 -6.96 4.10 9.55
N MET A 73 -5.92 4.91 9.78
CA MET A 73 -4.58 4.41 10.12
C MET A 73 -4.54 3.79 11.51
N ASP A 74 -5.22 4.41 12.48
CA ASP A 74 -5.32 3.88 13.85
C ASP A 74 -6.06 2.53 13.87
N ALA A 75 -7.10 2.40 13.03
CA ALA A 75 -7.82 1.14 12.87
C ALA A 75 -6.94 0.03 12.27
N ILE A 76 -6.08 0.35 11.29
CA ILE A 76 -5.15 -0.65 10.70
C ILE A 76 -4.08 -1.03 11.71
N LYS A 77 -3.45 -0.06 12.38
CA LYS A 77 -2.39 -0.31 13.37
C LYS A 77 -2.86 -1.15 14.55
N SER A 78 -4.14 -1.02 14.94
CA SER A 78 -4.76 -1.85 15.98
C SER A 78 -5.25 -3.22 15.48
N GLY A 79 -5.27 -3.43 14.16
CA GLY A 79 -5.60 -4.71 13.55
C GLY A 79 -4.56 -5.80 13.82
N GLN A 80 -4.94 -7.06 13.62
CA GLN A 80 -4.10 -8.24 13.86
C GLN A 80 -2.74 -8.12 13.15
N TYR A 81 -2.75 -7.87 11.84
CA TYR A 81 -1.56 -7.68 11.01
C TYR A 81 -1.05 -6.24 10.98
N GLY A 82 -1.59 -5.32 11.80
CA GLY A 82 -1.20 -3.91 11.78
C GLY A 82 0.29 -3.66 12.04
N LYS A 83 0.94 -4.55 12.79
CA LYS A 83 2.35 -4.43 13.19
C LYS A 83 3.34 -4.90 12.14
N ILE A 84 2.89 -5.63 11.12
CA ILE A 84 3.77 -6.14 10.06
C ILE A 84 4.17 -5.03 9.08
N PHE A 85 3.34 -3.99 8.96
CA PHE A 85 3.59 -2.87 8.06
C PHE A 85 4.69 -1.97 8.62
N ARG A 86 5.54 -1.46 7.72
CA ARG A 86 6.57 -0.48 8.08
C ARG A 86 5.90 0.83 8.55
N PRO A 87 6.22 1.34 9.75
CA PRO A 87 5.63 2.59 10.24
C PRO A 87 5.83 3.79 9.29
N ASP A 88 6.96 3.83 8.61
CA ASP A 88 7.32 4.90 7.66
C ASP A 88 6.50 4.87 6.36
N ASN A 89 5.69 3.82 6.14
CA ASN A 89 4.87 3.66 4.94
C ASN A 89 3.42 4.11 5.15
N PHE A 90 3.09 4.56 6.36
CA PHE A 90 1.81 5.19 6.66
C PHE A 90 1.92 6.68 6.36
N VAL A 91 1.19 7.15 5.35
CA VAL A 91 1.14 8.57 4.99
C VAL A 91 -0.28 9.06 5.12
N TYR A 92 -0.50 10.03 6.01
CA TYR A 92 -1.86 10.52 6.24
C TYR A 92 -1.94 12.02 6.51
N GLY A 93 -3.07 12.59 6.12
CA GLY A 93 -3.42 13.99 6.35
C GLY A 93 -4.09 14.24 7.70
N GLN A 94 -4.50 15.50 7.90
CA GLN A 94 -5.30 15.91 9.07
C GLN A 94 -6.78 16.10 8.74
N PHE A 95 -7.12 16.27 7.46
CA PHE A 95 -8.46 16.62 6.99
C PHE A 95 -8.89 15.72 5.85
N GLY A 96 -10.09 15.14 5.93
CA GLY A 96 -10.63 14.32 4.85
C GLY A 96 -11.14 15.11 3.67
N ALA A 97 -11.21 14.43 2.52
CA ALA A 97 -11.84 14.97 1.32
C ALA A 97 -13.36 15.12 1.44
N GLY A 98 -14.02 14.49 2.43
CA GLY A 98 -15.46 14.63 2.68
C GLY A 98 -16.33 14.26 1.47
N ASN A 99 -16.04 13.13 0.82
CA ASN A 99 -16.69 12.67 -0.42
C ASN A 99 -16.61 13.65 -1.60
N ASN A 100 -15.66 14.59 -1.59
CA ASN A 100 -15.41 15.51 -2.69
C ASN A 100 -14.15 15.11 -3.46
N TRP A 101 -14.34 14.64 -4.70
CA TRP A 101 -13.23 14.27 -5.60
C TRP A 101 -12.26 15.42 -5.84
N ALA A 102 -12.76 16.65 -6.04
CA ALA A 102 -11.91 17.81 -6.33
C ALA A 102 -10.98 18.16 -5.16
N LYS A 103 -11.44 17.96 -3.91
CA LYS A 103 -10.57 18.13 -2.74
C LYS A 103 -9.46 17.08 -2.72
N GLY A 104 -9.80 15.82 -3.00
CA GLY A 104 -8.82 14.75 -3.07
C GLY A 104 -7.82 14.91 -4.22
N HIS A 105 -8.22 15.51 -5.34
CA HIS A 105 -7.38 15.61 -6.54
C HIS A 105 -6.58 16.92 -6.64
N TYR A 106 -7.16 18.05 -6.26
CA TYR A 106 -6.59 19.38 -6.52
C TYR A 106 -6.14 20.15 -5.28
N THR A 107 -6.65 19.83 -4.09
CA THR A 107 -6.31 20.58 -2.86
C THR A 107 -5.61 19.69 -1.84
N GLU A 108 -6.36 19.02 -0.96
CA GLU A 108 -5.83 18.27 0.19
C GLU A 108 -4.91 17.13 -0.28
N GLY A 109 -5.31 16.40 -1.33
CA GLY A 109 -4.48 15.33 -1.85
C GLY A 109 -3.27 15.82 -2.63
N ALA A 110 -3.32 17.01 -3.22
CA ALA A 110 -2.18 17.61 -3.91
C ALA A 110 -1.10 18.08 -2.92
N GLU A 111 -1.47 18.48 -1.70
CA GLU A 111 -0.51 18.81 -0.65
C GLU A 111 0.22 17.57 -0.11
N LEU A 112 -0.46 16.41 -0.07
CA LEU A 112 0.10 15.18 0.49
C LEU A 112 0.80 14.28 -0.53
N VAL A 113 0.57 14.49 -1.84
CA VAL A 113 1.03 13.58 -2.91
C VAL A 113 2.55 13.43 -2.96
N ASP A 114 3.30 14.51 -2.73
CA ASP A 114 4.77 14.47 -2.82
C ASP A 114 5.36 13.58 -1.72
N ALA A 115 4.83 13.66 -0.49
CA ALA A 115 5.23 12.80 0.62
C ALA A 115 4.95 11.32 0.33
N ILE A 116 3.84 11.02 -0.35
CA ILE A 116 3.52 9.64 -0.76
C ILE A 116 4.47 9.17 -1.84
N MET A 117 4.75 10.01 -2.83
CA MET A 117 5.69 9.68 -3.91
C MET A 117 7.10 9.41 -3.35
N ASP A 118 7.53 10.11 -2.30
CA ASP A 118 8.82 9.82 -1.64
C ASP A 118 8.85 8.43 -0.99
N VAL A 119 7.74 7.99 -0.40
CA VAL A 119 7.63 6.62 0.14
C VAL A 119 7.58 5.60 -0.99
N VAL A 120 6.81 5.86 -2.05
CA VAL A 120 6.73 4.99 -3.24
C VAL A 120 8.10 4.83 -3.91
N ARG A 121 8.88 5.92 -4.02
CA ARG A 121 10.27 5.89 -4.52
C ARG A 121 11.13 4.99 -3.67
N ARG A 122 11.09 5.16 -2.34
CA ARG A 122 11.88 4.34 -1.41
C ARG A 122 11.55 2.86 -1.53
N GLU A 123 10.27 2.49 -1.63
CA GLU A 123 9.88 1.09 -1.85
C GLU A 123 10.31 0.58 -3.23
N SER A 124 10.25 1.43 -4.25
CA SER A 124 10.68 1.10 -5.62
C SER A 124 12.18 0.88 -5.71
N GLU A 125 12.99 1.70 -5.03
CA GLU A 125 14.45 1.56 -4.94
C GLU A 125 14.88 0.31 -4.17
N ASN A 126 14.05 -0.16 -3.22
CA ASN A 126 14.27 -1.41 -2.49
C ASN A 126 13.88 -2.68 -3.30
N CYS A 127 13.49 -2.54 -4.57
CA CYS A 127 13.20 -3.66 -5.46
C CYS A 127 14.38 -3.91 -6.42
N ASP A 128 14.74 -5.18 -6.65
CA ASP A 128 15.75 -5.52 -7.64
C ASP A 128 15.22 -5.29 -9.07
N CYS A 129 13.95 -5.64 -9.30
CA CYS A 129 13.29 -5.44 -10.60
C CYS A 129 11.78 -5.22 -10.45
N LEU A 130 11.43 -3.99 -10.07
CA LEU A 130 10.05 -3.52 -9.98
C LEU A 130 9.27 -3.82 -11.27
N GLN A 131 8.17 -4.57 -11.15
CA GLN A 131 7.26 -4.85 -12.26
C GLN A 131 6.20 -3.76 -12.41
N GLY A 132 5.72 -3.25 -11.28
CA GLY A 132 4.60 -2.31 -11.29
C GLY A 132 3.97 -2.11 -9.93
N PHE A 133 2.80 -1.48 -10.00
CA PHE A 133 2.05 -1.01 -8.86
C PHE A 133 0.66 -1.61 -8.85
N GLN A 134 0.19 -1.98 -7.67
CA GLN A 134 -1.17 -2.42 -7.42
C GLN A 134 -1.86 -1.42 -6.51
N LEU A 135 -2.90 -0.76 -7.00
CA LEU A 135 -3.66 0.23 -6.24
C LEU A 135 -5.03 -0.33 -5.85
N THR A 136 -5.38 -0.31 -4.56
CA THR A 136 -6.75 -0.55 -4.07
C THR A 136 -7.38 0.76 -3.62
N HIS A 137 -8.55 1.10 -4.18
CA HIS A 137 -9.23 2.36 -3.88
C HIS A 137 -10.74 2.30 -4.20
N SER A 138 -11.51 3.26 -3.70
CA SER A 138 -12.91 3.45 -4.12
C SER A 138 -13.06 4.61 -5.10
N ILE A 139 -13.99 4.50 -6.04
CA ILE A 139 -14.36 5.59 -6.96
C ILE A 139 -15.48 6.47 -6.40
N GLY A 140 -16.22 5.99 -5.40
CA GLY A 140 -17.33 6.73 -4.77
C GLY A 140 -16.93 7.70 -3.65
N GLY A 141 -15.76 7.50 -3.01
CA GLY A 141 -15.27 8.37 -1.94
C GLY A 141 -14.54 9.61 -2.48
N GLY A 142 -14.08 10.53 -1.62
CA GLY A 142 -13.27 11.68 -2.04
C GLY A 142 -11.76 11.38 -2.12
N THR A 143 -11.22 10.73 -1.08
CA THR A 143 -9.81 10.34 -1.00
C THR A 143 -9.49 9.25 -2.02
N GLY A 144 -10.19 8.11 -1.96
CA GLY A 144 -9.95 6.98 -2.85
C GLY A 144 -9.99 7.37 -4.33
N SER A 145 -10.95 8.20 -4.73
CA SER A 145 -11.15 8.58 -6.12
C SER A 145 -10.21 9.73 -6.53
N GLY A 146 -10.29 10.87 -5.84
CA GLY A 146 -9.55 12.10 -6.19
C GLY A 146 -8.06 11.90 -6.03
N MET A 147 -7.64 11.50 -4.84
CA MET A 147 -6.22 11.28 -4.55
C MET A 147 -5.68 10.04 -5.27
N GLY A 148 -6.46 8.96 -5.36
CA GLY A 148 -6.05 7.77 -6.10
C GLY A 148 -5.78 8.06 -7.57
N THR A 149 -6.62 8.84 -8.24
CA THR A 149 -6.39 9.25 -9.64
C THR A 149 -5.19 10.17 -9.81
N LEU A 150 -4.96 11.10 -8.86
CA LEU A 150 -3.76 11.94 -8.85
C LEU A 150 -2.48 11.09 -8.73
N LEU A 151 -2.47 10.13 -7.80
CA LEU A 151 -1.35 9.21 -7.59
C LEU A 151 -1.06 8.37 -8.82
N ILE A 152 -2.10 7.82 -9.48
CA ILE A 152 -1.92 7.07 -10.73
C ILE A 152 -1.22 7.93 -11.80
N SER A 153 -1.62 9.19 -11.94
CA SER A 153 -0.99 10.11 -12.91
C SER A 153 0.49 10.32 -12.58
N LYS A 154 0.80 10.64 -11.32
CA LYS A 154 2.17 10.88 -10.87
C LYS A 154 3.07 9.65 -11.04
N ILE A 155 2.56 8.47 -10.71
CA ILE A 155 3.29 7.22 -10.88
C ILE A 155 3.52 6.92 -12.36
N ARG A 156 2.54 7.18 -13.23
CA ARG A 156 2.72 7.01 -14.69
C ARG A 156 3.75 7.96 -15.28
N ASP A 157 3.82 9.18 -14.77
CA ASP A 157 4.81 10.17 -15.23
C ASP A 157 6.23 9.76 -14.82
N GLU A 158 6.40 9.21 -13.62
CA GLU A 158 7.72 8.82 -13.08
C GLU A 158 8.16 7.41 -13.47
N TYR A 159 7.21 6.49 -13.63
CA TYR A 159 7.44 5.07 -13.95
C TYR A 159 6.67 4.66 -15.22
N PRO A 160 6.93 5.29 -16.38
CA PRO A 160 6.13 5.10 -17.60
C PRO A 160 6.16 3.67 -18.15
N ASP A 161 7.24 2.94 -17.91
CA ASP A 161 7.44 1.56 -18.39
C ASP A 161 6.98 0.48 -17.39
N ARG A 162 6.32 0.88 -16.29
CA ARG A 162 5.83 -0.04 -15.25
C ARG A 162 4.33 -0.25 -15.36
N ILE A 163 3.90 -1.47 -15.04
CA ILE A 163 2.47 -1.81 -15.09
C ILE A 163 1.75 -1.11 -13.94
N MET A 164 0.58 -0.54 -14.23
CA MET A 164 -0.32 0.01 -13.23
C MET A 164 -1.61 -0.82 -13.23
N ASN A 165 -1.89 -1.48 -12.10
CA ASN A 165 -3.12 -2.23 -11.90
C ASN A 165 -3.97 -1.59 -10.80
N THR A 166 -5.29 -1.51 -11.01
CA THR A 166 -6.22 -0.87 -10.08
C THR A 166 -7.36 -1.81 -9.72
N PHE A 167 -7.59 -1.99 -8.42
CA PHE A 167 -8.77 -2.64 -7.86
C PHE A 167 -9.71 -1.54 -7.37
N SER A 168 -10.66 -1.18 -8.23
CA SER A 168 -11.59 -0.07 -8.03
C SER A 168 -12.96 -0.57 -7.61
N VAL A 169 -13.48 -0.03 -6.50
CA VAL A 169 -14.85 -0.27 -5.99
C VAL A 169 -15.74 0.94 -6.21
#